data_AF-A0A929CQL2-F1
#
_entry.id   AF-A0A929CQL2-F1
#
_cell.length_a   1.000
_cell.length_b   1.000
_cell.length_c   1.000
_cell.angle_alpha   90.00
_cell.angle_beta   90.00
_cell.angle_gamma   90.00
#
_symmetry.space_group_name_H-M   'P 1'
#
loop_
_entity.id
_entity.type
_entity.pdbx_description
1 polymer ?
#
loop_
_entity_poly.entity_id
_entity_poly.type
_entity_poly.pdbx_seq_one_letter_code
_entity_poly.pdbx_strand_id
1 'polypeptide(L)'
;MNNLSRIMELKDKKITVDLNNPVFRWPGNPILTPYDVNKHWTAPHLQVITTHNAGITKYDKKFIMLFRSHLRNGISVLGLARSRDGTEWKVDRQPAFMPCSKEDKVGEGIDINTIIENESGGVEDPRITQIDDTYYITYSAYHGYEKDRVRVSLATTKDFRKYTRYGPLLDVDMRNVVLFPEKINGKFIALMRPNDTTADHTGGTFKQIRIAYAKEIISNDWKIEPEPLMKQEGGPSAFGDKIGPGAPPIKTKHGWLNIFHGVRSTMDGNPYVLGVALHDLADPAKVKVSNIPVLFPSAADCRVLQDDYIHVPNVVFTCGAIRKEDGTILIY
;
A
#
# COMPACT_ATOMS: atom_id res chain seq x y z
N MET A 1 -0.35 -1.43 35.49
CA MET A 1 0.23 -1.43 34.14
C MET A 1 1.18 -0.26 34.06
N ASN A 2 2.48 -0.48 33.84
CA ASN A 2 3.42 0.63 33.68
C ASN A 2 2.98 1.47 32.48
N ASN A 3 2.91 2.80 32.63
CA ASN A 3 2.68 3.72 31.51
C ASN A 3 3.82 3.56 30.50
N LEU A 4 3.63 2.66 29.53
CA LEU A 4 4.50 2.46 28.38
C LEU A 4 4.31 3.67 27.47
N SER A 5 5.03 4.74 27.79
CA SER A 5 5.19 5.90 26.92
C SER A 5 6.61 5.92 26.36
N ARG A 6 6.76 6.42 25.14
CA ARG A 6 8.05 6.69 24.52
C ARG A 6 8.08 8.12 24.02
N ILE A 7 9.16 8.80 24.33
CA ILE A 7 9.49 10.08 23.71
C ILE A 7 10.32 9.78 22.46
N MET A 8 9.87 10.31 21.35
CA MET A 8 10.49 10.20 20.04
C MET A 8 10.84 11.60 19.56
N GLU A 9 11.87 11.72 18.75
CA GLU A 9 12.29 12.99 18.17
C GLU A 9 12.31 12.87 16.64
N LEU A 10 11.60 13.79 15.97
CA LEU A 10 11.59 13.90 14.52
C LEU A 10 11.69 15.38 14.16
N LYS A 11 12.78 15.78 13.47
CA LYS A 11 13.10 17.17 13.12
C LYS A 11 12.89 18.15 14.29
N ASP A 12 13.58 17.89 15.40
CA ASP A 12 13.58 18.72 16.62
C ASP A 12 12.20 18.84 17.31
N LYS A 13 11.23 18.02 16.93
CA LYS A 13 9.94 17.88 17.62
C LYS A 13 10.00 16.66 18.54
N LYS A 14 9.88 16.90 19.84
CA LYS A 14 9.65 15.86 20.84
C LYS A 14 8.19 15.43 20.82
N ILE A 15 7.98 14.13 20.71
CA ILE A 15 6.69 13.50 20.52
C ILE A 15 6.56 12.41 21.56
N THR A 16 5.44 12.38 22.28
CA THR A 16 5.14 11.27 23.18
C THR A 16 4.10 10.38 22.50
N VAL A 17 4.42 9.10 22.37
CA VAL A 17 3.44 8.05 22.03
C VAL A 17 3.25 7.14 23.22
N ASP A 18 2.03 6.65 23.41
CA ASP A 18 1.68 5.70 24.46
C ASP A 18 0.60 4.73 23.96
N LEU A 19 0.08 3.86 24.82
CA LEU A 19 -0.93 2.89 24.42
C LEU A 19 -2.30 3.50 24.08
N ASN A 20 -2.59 4.72 24.56
CA ASN A 20 -3.82 5.44 24.21
C ASN A 20 -3.65 6.23 22.91
N ASN A 21 -2.43 6.68 22.61
CA ASN A 21 -2.05 7.42 21.41
C ASN A 21 -0.82 6.77 20.75
N PRO A 22 -0.98 5.59 20.14
CA PRO A 22 0.15 4.80 19.64
C PRO A 22 0.76 5.37 18.36
N VAL A 23 0.06 6.28 17.68
CA VAL A 23 0.50 6.95 16.46
C VAL A 23 0.36 8.45 16.64
N PHE A 24 1.41 9.18 16.25
CA PHE A 24 1.43 10.62 16.25
C PHE A 24 1.42 11.16 14.81
N ARG A 25 0.66 12.24 14.58
CA ARG A 25 0.59 12.92 13.29
C ARG A 25 1.75 13.89 13.13
N TRP A 26 2.51 13.76 12.05
CA TRP A 26 3.58 14.70 11.74
C TRP A 26 3.01 16.13 11.55
N PRO A 27 3.47 17.15 12.31
CA PRO A 27 2.95 18.50 12.20
C PRO A 27 3.22 19.16 10.85
N GLY A 28 4.22 18.66 10.10
CA GLY A 28 4.50 19.10 8.74
C GLY A 28 3.66 18.41 7.66
N ASN A 29 2.61 17.66 8.03
CA ASN A 29 1.65 17.16 7.04
C ASN A 29 0.91 18.32 6.34
N PRO A 30 0.52 18.17 5.06
CA PRO A 30 0.88 17.07 4.17
C PRO A 30 2.35 17.15 3.74
N ILE A 31 3.03 16.00 3.68
CA ILE A 31 4.44 15.90 3.25
C ILE A 31 4.62 15.96 1.73
N LEU A 32 3.54 15.77 0.98
CA LEU A 32 3.49 15.86 -0.47
C LEU A 32 2.05 16.13 -0.93
N THR A 33 1.86 17.06 -1.85
CA THR A 33 0.55 17.43 -2.40
C THR A 33 0.53 17.34 -3.93
N PRO A 34 -0.65 17.29 -4.59
CA PRO A 34 -0.72 17.40 -6.04
C PRO A 34 -0.10 18.71 -6.57
N TYR A 35 -0.12 19.80 -5.80
CA TYR A 35 0.55 21.04 -6.16
C TYR A 35 2.08 20.88 -6.24
N ASP A 36 2.67 20.13 -5.31
CA ASP A 36 4.11 19.84 -5.34
C ASP A 36 4.48 18.97 -6.55
N VAL A 37 3.63 18.00 -6.90
CA VAL A 37 3.80 17.19 -8.11
C VAL A 37 3.70 18.06 -9.37
N ASN A 38 2.70 18.94 -9.44
CA ASN A 38 2.44 19.80 -10.60
C ASN A 38 3.50 20.88 -10.86
N LYS A 39 4.33 21.23 -9.85
CA LYS A 39 5.55 22.03 -10.05
C LYS A 39 6.58 21.34 -10.95
N HIS A 40 6.55 20.00 -11.00
CA HIS A 40 7.48 19.19 -11.77
C HIS A 40 6.85 18.58 -13.04
N TRP A 41 5.57 18.18 -12.99
CA TRP A 41 4.86 17.55 -14.11
C TRP A 41 4.11 18.59 -14.95
N THR A 42 4.82 19.55 -15.54
CA THR A 42 4.22 20.74 -16.15
C THR A 42 3.45 20.49 -17.45
N ALA A 43 3.64 19.34 -18.10
CA ALA A 43 2.90 19.00 -19.31
C ALA A 43 1.40 18.82 -18.97
N PRO A 44 0.46 19.43 -19.74
CA PRO A 44 -0.97 19.40 -19.40
C PRO A 44 -1.56 18.00 -19.19
N HIS A 45 -1.10 17.00 -19.95
CA HIS A 45 -1.59 15.62 -19.84
C HIS A 45 -1.02 14.85 -18.63
N LEU A 46 0.02 15.38 -17.98
CA LEU A 46 0.62 14.80 -16.76
C LEU A 46 0.17 15.50 -15.48
N GLN A 47 -0.56 16.62 -15.56
CA GLN A 47 -1.04 17.31 -14.37
C GLN A 47 -2.02 16.43 -13.58
N VAL A 48 -1.86 16.44 -12.26
CA VAL A 48 -2.61 15.59 -11.32
C VAL A 48 -3.49 16.41 -10.39
N ILE A 49 -4.51 15.75 -9.84
CA ILE A 49 -5.46 16.35 -8.88
C ILE A 49 -5.41 15.70 -7.49
N THR A 50 -4.69 14.58 -7.33
CA THR A 50 -4.52 13.91 -6.03
C THR A 50 -3.09 13.44 -5.83
N THR A 51 -2.70 13.19 -4.58
CA THR A 51 -1.44 12.51 -4.22
C THR A 51 -1.66 11.76 -2.91
N HIS A 52 -1.50 10.43 -2.91
CA HIS A 52 -1.96 9.56 -1.83
C HIS A 52 -1.39 8.13 -1.97
N ASN A 53 -1.73 7.24 -1.03
CA ASN A 53 -1.51 5.79 -1.07
C ASN A 53 -0.09 5.38 -1.50
N ALA A 54 0.91 5.87 -0.78
CA ALA A 54 2.30 5.74 -1.22
C ALA A 54 3.01 4.49 -0.66
N GLY A 55 3.68 3.75 -1.55
CA GLY A 55 4.65 2.73 -1.18
C GLY A 55 5.99 3.35 -0.84
N ILE A 56 6.67 2.85 0.19
CA ILE A 56 7.89 3.47 0.71
C ILE A 56 8.97 2.40 0.91
N THR A 57 10.21 2.72 0.53
CA THR A 57 11.39 1.89 0.83
C THR A 57 12.66 2.74 0.98
N LYS A 58 13.81 2.11 1.25
CA LYS A 58 15.12 2.74 1.20
C LYS A 58 15.91 2.25 -0.01
N TYR A 59 16.57 3.18 -0.71
CA TYR A 59 17.51 2.89 -1.80
C TYR A 59 18.60 3.96 -1.82
N ASP A 60 19.87 3.55 -1.97
CA ASP A 60 21.02 4.48 -2.03
C ASP A 60 21.01 5.52 -0.88
N LYS A 61 20.85 5.04 0.36
CA LYS A 61 20.77 5.84 1.60
C LYS A 61 19.65 6.90 1.62
N LYS A 62 18.70 6.84 0.69
CA LYS A 62 17.55 7.74 0.59
C LYS A 62 16.27 6.95 0.82
N PHE A 63 15.25 7.68 1.24
CA PHE A 63 13.87 7.20 1.21
C PHE A 63 13.34 7.35 -0.22
N ILE A 64 12.64 6.32 -0.67
CA ILE A 64 11.95 6.28 -1.96
C ILE A 64 10.45 6.20 -1.68
N MET A 65 9.69 7.01 -2.39
CA MET A 65 8.23 7.02 -2.38
C MET A 65 7.71 6.77 -3.78
N LEU A 66 6.93 5.72 -3.95
CA LEU A 66 6.04 5.57 -5.11
C LEU A 66 4.65 5.98 -4.66
N PHE A 67 4.17 7.14 -5.07
CA PHE A 67 2.87 7.67 -4.69
C PHE A 67 1.86 7.51 -5.82
N ARG A 68 0.58 7.27 -5.47
CA ARG A 68 -0.52 7.26 -6.42
C ARG A 68 -1.03 8.69 -6.64
N SER A 69 -1.30 8.99 -7.90
CA SER A 69 -2.00 10.22 -8.31
C SER A 69 -3.02 9.90 -9.40
N HIS A 70 -4.06 10.74 -9.51
CA HIS A 70 -4.93 10.74 -10.68
C HIS A 70 -4.54 11.88 -11.61
N LEU A 71 -4.35 11.56 -12.88
CA LEU A 71 -4.34 12.56 -13.94
C LEU A 71 -5.71 13.26 -13.99
N ARG A 72 -5.77 14.44 -14.61
CA ARG A 72 -7.03 15.19 -14.76
C ARG A 72 -8.14 14.44 -15.51
N ASN A 73 -7.81 13.40 -16.27
CA ASN A 73 -8.77 12.53 -16.95
C ASN A 73 -9.22 11.31 -16.11
N GLY A 74 -8.78 11.19 -14.86
CA GLY A 74 -9.15 10.13 -13.94
C GLY A 74 -8.24 8.90 -13.94
N ILE A 75 -7.32 8.77 -14.91
CA ILE A 75 -6.38 7.64 -14.95
C ILE A 75 -5.40 7.73 -13.78
N SER A 76 -5.28 6.63 -13.02
CA SER A 76 -4.32 6.52 -11.93
C SER A 76 -2.91 6.17 -12.43
N VAL A 77 -1.92 6.86 -11.88
CA VAL A 77 -0.49 6.74 -12.21
C VAL A 77 0.33 6.67 -10.94
N LEU A 78 1.56 6.15 -11.04
CA LEU A 78 2.51 6.14 -9.92
C LEU A 78 3.63 7.13 -10.17
N GLY A 79 3.75 8.13 -9.32
CA GLY A 79 4.86 9.07 -9.29
C GLY A 79 5.98 8.60 -8.36
N LEU A 80 7.19 9.11 -8.57
CA LEU A 80 8.36 8.81 -7.76
C LEU A 80 8.84 10.08 -7.05
N ALA A 81 9.08 9.99 -5.75
CA ALA A 81 9.75 11.03 -4.98
C ALA A 81 10.88 10.45 -4.13
N ARG A 82 11.88 11.30 -3.83
CA ARG A 82 13.05 10.94 -3.04
C ARG A 82 13.23 11.89 -1.87
N SER A 83 13.62 11.33 -0.73
CA SER A 83 13.90 12.10 0.49
C SER A 83 15.17 11.61 1.17
N ARG A 84 15.86 12.51 1.88
CA ARG A 84 16.99 12.15 2.76
C ARG A 84 16.53 11.80 4.17
N ASP A 85 15.39 12.33 4.60
CA ASP A 85 14.91 12.26 6.00
C ASP A 85 13.52 11.62 6.15
N GLY A 86 12.82 11.36 5.04
CA GLY A 86 11.47 10.80 5.01
C GLY A 86 10.35 11.83 5.20
N THR A 87 10.65 13.12 5.31
CA THR A 87 9.64 14.17 5.58
C THR A 87 9.65 15.29 4.55
N GLU A 88 10.78 15.55 3.90
CA GLU A 88 10.89 16.47 2.75
C GLU A 88 11.16 15.70 1.47
N TRP A 89 10.30 15.87 0.47
CA TRP A 89 10.30 15.04 -0.73
C TRP A 89 10.56 15.85 -2.00
N LYS A 90 11.44 15.31 -2.85
CA LYS A 90 11.66 15.82 -4.20
C LYS A 90 11.02 14.89 -5.21
N VAL A 91 10.04 15.39 -5.94
CA VAL A 91 9.32 14.65 -6.99
C VAL A 91 10.17 14.55 -8.26
N ASP A 92 10.14 13.38 -8.90
CA ASP A 92 10.75 13.17 -10.21
C ASP A 92 9.96 13.83 -11.32
N ARG A 93 10.64 14.19 -12.41
CA ARG A 93 10.03 14.96 -13.51
C ARG A 93 8.98 14.20 -14.31
N GLN A 94 8.91 12.89 -14.17
CA GLN A 94 7.96 12.03 -14.87
C GLN A 94 7.40 10.97 -13.91
N PRO A 95 6.19 10.46 -14.17
CA PRO A 95 5.67 9.28 -13.49
C PRO A 95 6.64 8.09 -13.63
N ALA A 96 6.76 7.28 -12.58
CA ALA A 96 7.46 6.00 -12.67
C ALA A 96 6.61 4.94 -13.39
N PHE A 97 5.28 5.01 -13.25
CA PHE A 97 4.34 4.14 -13.95
C PHE A 97 3.19 4.97 -14.52
N MET A 98 3.10 4.95 -15.85
CA MET A 98 1.85 5.12 -16.58
C MET A 98 1.22 3.73 -16.79
N PRO A 99 -0.07 3.62 -17.19
CA PRO A 99 -0.58 2.38 -17.77
C PRO A 99 0.39 1.83 -18.81
N CYS A 100 0.62 0.52 -18.79
CA CYS A 100 1.57 -0.15 -19.67
C CYS A 100 1.32 0.21 -21.14
N SER A 101 2.41 0.41 -21.87
CA SER A 101 2.46 0.66 -23.31
C SER A 101 3.32 -0.41 -24.00
N LYS A 102 3.43 -0.35 -25.32
CA LYS A 102 4.31 -1.26 -26.10
C LYS A 102 5.80 -1.00 -25.88
N GLU A 103 6.15 0.14 -25.29
CA GLU A 103 7.55 0.55 -25.05
C GLU A 103 8.05 0.08 -23.68
N ASP A 104 7.14 -0.36 -22.80
CA ASP A 104 7.49 -0.86 -21.47
C ASP A 104 8.25 -2.20 -21.55
N LYS A 105 9.24 -2.35 -20.67
CA LYS A 105 9.96 -3.62 -20.52
C LYS A 105 9.13 -4.62 -19.74
N VAL A 106 8.94 -5.80 -20.31
CA VAL A 106 8.28 -6.95 -19.65
C VAL A 106 9.27 -8.08 -19.34
N GLY A 107 8.90 -8.94 -18.40
CA GLY A 107 9.63 -10.16 -18.08
C GLY A 107 9.65 -11.16 -19.24
N GLU A 108 10.59 -12.10 -19.19
CA GLU A 108 10.67 -13.18 -20.18
C GLU A 108 9.40 -14.04 -20.14
N GLY A 109 8.86 -14.39 -21.32
CA GLY A 109 7.64 -15.18 -21.45
C GLY A 109 6.34 -14.44 -21.15
N ILE A 110 6.39 -13.14 -20.87
CA ILE A 110 5.21 -12.33 -20.55
C ILE A 110 4.66 -11.65 -21.82
N ASP A 111 3.36 -11.85 -22.10
CA ASP A 111 2.67 -11.12 -23.17
C ASP A 111 2.30 -9.71 -22.70
N ILE A 112 2.97 -8.71 -23.26
CA ILE A 112 2.73 -7.29 -22.96
C ILE A 112 1.29 -6.85 -23.20
N ASN A 113 0.55 -7.48 -24.13
CA ASN A 113 -0.85 -7.12 -24.38
C ASN A 113 -1.73 -7.38 -23.15
N THR A 114 -1.47 -8.48 -22.43
CA THR A 114 -2.23 -8.80 -21.22
C THR A 114 -2.01 -7.74 -20.14
N ILE A 115 -0.81 -7.17 -20.04
CA ILE A 115 -0.53 -6.08 -19.09
C ILE A 115 -1.22 -4.79 -19.53
N ILE A 116 -1.13 -4.43 -20.81
CA ILE A 116 -1.81 -3.26 -21.38
C ILE A 116 -3.32 -3.33 -21.09
N GLU A 117 -3.92 -4.50 -21.29
CA GLU A 117 -5.34 -4.74 -21.01
C GLU A 117 -5.65 -4.56 -19.51
N ASN A 118 -4.92 -5.25 -18.63
CA ASN A 118 -5.19 -5.21 -17.18
C ASN A 118 -4.93 -3.83 -16.55
N GLU A 119 -4.06 -3.01 -17.13
CA GLU A 119 -3.74 -1.65 -16.65
C GLU A 119 -4.53 -0.54 -17.37
N SER A 120 -5.44 -0.88 -18.28
CA SER A 120 -6.13 0.08 -19.16
C SER A 120 -6.92 1.18 -18.43
N GLY A 121 -7.30 0.95 -17.17
CA GLY A 121 -7.96 1.94 -16.30
C GLY A 121 -7.03 2.62 -15.29
N GLY A 122 -5.76 2.21 -15.19
CA GLY A 122 -4.77 2.82 -14.32
C GLY A 122 -4.03 1.84 -13.40
N VAL A 123 -3.03 2.40 -12.70
CA VAL A 123 -2.15 1.69 -11.76
C VAL A 123 -2.20 2.35 -10.38
N GLU A 124 -2.38 1.55 -9.33
CA GLU A 124 -2.78 2.04 -8.02
C GLU A 124 -2.03 1.40 -6.86
N ASP A 125 -1.90 2.16 -5.78
CA ASP A 125 -1.55 1.71 -4.44
C ASP A 125 -0.31 0.77 -4.40
N PRO A 126 0.88 1.26 -4.78
CA PRO A 126 2.08 0.42 -4.86
C PRO A 126 2.59 0.05 -3.48
N ARG A 127 2.99 -1.21 -3.29
CA ARG A 127 3.69 -1.69 -2.10
C ARG A 127 5.07 -2.16 -2.53
N ILE A 128 6.11 -1.72 -1.83
CA ILE A 128 7.51 -1.97 -2.22
C ILE A 128 8.15 -2.89 -1.19
N THR A 129 8.53 -4.10 -1.62
CA THR A 129 9.24 -5.06 -0.77
C THR A 129 10.63 -5.29 -1.33
N GLN A 130 11.67 -5.00 -0.54
CA GLN A 130 13.04 -5.32 -0.90
C GLN A 130 13.37 -6.74 -0.46
N ILE A 131 13.86 -7.56 -1.39
CA ILE A 131 14.41 -8.88 -1.13
C ILE A 131 15.73 -8.95 -1.88
N ASP A 132 16.82 -9.17 -1.14
CA ASP A 132 18.18 -9.05 -1.64
C ASP A 132 18.43 -7.69 -2.33
N ASP A 133 18.90 -7.70 -3.58
CA ASP A 133 19.18 -6.51 -4.38
C ASP A 133 17.99 -6.03 -5.23
N THR A 134 16.84 -6.69 -5.10
CA THR A 134 15.68 -6.46 -5.96
C THR A 134 14.51 -5.88 -5.16
N TYR A 135 13.88 -4.86 -5.73
CA TYR A 135 12.67 -4.26 -5.21
C TYR A 135 11.47 -4.79 -5.98
N TYR A 136 10.62 -5.54 -5.30
CA TYR A 136 9.37 -6.08 -5.81
C TYR A 136 8.25 -5.09 -5.50
N ILE A 137 7.55 -4.64 -6.54
CA ILE A 137 6.49 -3.64 -6.46
C ILE A 137 5.19 -4.35 -6.84
N THR A 138 4.33 -4.58 -5.85
CA THR A 138 2.96 -5.01 -6.08
C THR A 138 2.05 -3.80 -6.19
N TYR A 139 1.18 -3.77 -7.18
CA TYR A 139 0.25 -2.66 -7.41
C TYR A 139 -1.05 -3.17 -8.00
N SER A 140 -2.15 -2.46 -7.76
CA SER A 140 -3.43 -2.80 -8.38
C SER A 140 -3.45 -2.28 -9.81
N ALA A 141 -3.76 -3.16 -10.75
CA ALA A 141 -4.02 -2.86 -12.16
C ALA A 141 -5.54 -2.89 -12.37
N TYR A 142 -6.09 -1.74 -12.75
CA TYR A 142 -7.53 -1.57 -12.93
C TYR A 142 -7.91 -1.74 -14.40
N HIS A 143 -8.90 -2.58 -14.71
CA HIS A 143 -9.37 -2.72 -16.08
C HIS A 143 -10.30 -1.55 -16.46
N GLY A 144 -10.01 -0.87 -17.57
CA GLY A 144 -10.73 0.34 -17.98
C GLY A 144 -12.15 0.10 -18.49
N TYR A 145 -12.47 -1.13 -18.90
CA TYR A 145 -13.73 -1.47 -19.54
C TYR A 145 -14.58 -2.50 -18.80
N GLU A 146 -13.97 -3.25 -17.88
CA GLU A 146 -14.65 -4.32 -17.14
C GLU A 146 -14.81 -3.87 -15.71
N LYS A 147 -16.06 -3.72 -15.29
CA LYS A 147 -16.38 -3.22 -13.97
C LYS A 147 -15.84 -4.16 -12.90
N ASP A 148 -15.20 -3.57 -11.89
CA ASP A 148 -14.66 -4.25 -10.71
C ASP A 148 -13.52 -5.27 -10.97
N ARG A 149 -13.12 -5.49 -12.24
CA ARG A 149 -11.94 -6.30 -12.59
C ARG A 149 -10.67 -5.56 -12.18
N VAL A 150 -10.05 -6.07 -11.13
CA VAL A 150 -8.82 -5.53 -10.56
C VAL A 150 -7.92 -6.68 -10.18
N ARG A 151 -6.70 -6.64 -10.71
CA ARG A 151 -5.68 -7.64 -10.42
C ARG A 151 -4.49 -6.97 -9.77
N VAL A 152 -3.79 -7.70 -8.91
CA VAL A 152 -2.53 -7.20 -8.37
C VAL A 152 -1.38 -7.68 -9.24
N SER A 153 -0.75 -6.72 -9.92
CA SER A 153 0.39 -6.94 -10.79
C SER A 153 1.70 -6.77 -10.04
N LEU A 154 2.75 -7.37 -10.61
CA LEU A 154 4.12 -7.30 -10.12
C LEU A 154 5.01 -6.56 -11.13
N ALA A 155 5.83 -5.64 -10.62
CA ALA A 155 6.99 -5.12 -11.32
C ALA A 155 8.23 -5.24 -10.43
N THR A 156 9.42 -5.23 -11.03
CA THR A 156 10.69 -5.17 -10.30
C THR A 156 11.55 -4.01 -10.75
N THR A 157 12.41 -3.56 -9.84
CA THR A 157 13.52 -2.65 -10.15
C THR A 157 14.71 -2.96 -9.26
N LYS A 158 15.90 -2.53 -9.70
CA LYS A 158 17.11 -2.50 -8.87
C LYS A 158 17.58 -1.07 -8.57
N ASP A 159 17.00 -0.06 -9.23
CA ASP A 159 17.54 1.30 -9.22
C ASP A 159 16.51 2.44 -9.18
N PHE A 160 15.21 2.12 -9.23
CA PHE A 160 14.12 3.09 -9.35
C PHE A 160 14.27 4.04 -10.55
N ARG A 161 14.87 3.54 -11.63
CA ARG A 161 14.97 4.22 -12.94
C ARG A 161 14.43 3.33 -14.04
N LYS A 162 14.73 2.03 -13.99
CA LYS A 162 14.24 1.03 -14.93
C LYS A 162 13.38 0.01 -14.21
N TYR A 163 12.24 -0.31 -14.79
CA TYR A 163 11.30 -1.28 -14.28
C TYR A 163 11.12 -2.43 -15.26
N THR A 164 10.87 -3.63 -14.76
CA THR A 164 10.43 -4.78 -15.56
C THR A 164 9.08 -5.23 -15.05
N ARG A 165 8.06 -5.25 -15.90
CA ARG A 165 6.69 -5.65 -15.54
C ARG A 165 6.49 -7.15 -15.78
N TYR A 166 5.77 -7.80 -14.88
CA TYR A 166 5.44 -9.22 -14.99
C TYR A 166 3.93 -9.47 -15.10
N GLY A 167 3.11 -8.42 -14.97
CA GLY A 167 1.65 -8.54 -14.98
C GLY A 167 1.09 -9.12 -13.68
N PRO A 168 -0.17 -9.58 -13.70
CA PRO A 168 -0.85 -10.14 -12.53
C PRO A 168 -0.09 -11.30 -11.87
N LEU A 169 -0.01 -11.30 -10.53
CA LEU A 169 0.57 -12.43 -9.76
C LEU A 169 -0.26 -13.72 -9.89
N LEU A 170 -1.57 -13.57 -10.02
CA LEU A 170 -2.55 -14.64 -10.16
C LEU A 170 -3.67 -14.17 -11.09
N ASP A 171 -4.32 -15.11 -11.77
CA ASP A 171 -5.49 -14.87 -12.62
C ASP A 171 -6.78 -14.80 -11.78
N VAL A 172 -6.74 -14.02 -10.70
CA VAL A 172 -7.84 -13.87 -9.73
C VAL A 172 -8.00 -12.39 -9.39
N ASP A 173 -9.23 -11.90 -9.39
CA ASP A 173 -9.51 -10.54 -8.98
C ASP A 173 -9.20 -10.35 -7.49
N MET A 174 -8.34 -9.38 -7.21
CA MET A 174 -7.87 -9.09 -5.87
C MET A 174 -7.39 -7.66 -5.78
N ARG A 175 -7.37 -7.15 -4.55
CA ARG A 175 -6.67 -5.91 -4.24
C ARG A 175 -5.69 -6.19 -3.10
N ASN A 176 -4.79 -5.24 -2.84
CA ASN A 176 -3.93 -5.26 -1.65
C ASN A 176 -3.14 -6.56 -1.50
N VAL A 177 -1.98 -6.64 -2.14
CA VAL A 177 -1.01 -7.71 -1.88
C VAL A 177 0.25 -7.10 -1.28
N VAL A 178 0.72 -7.66 -0.16
CA VAL A 178 2.02 -7.34 0.43
C VAL A 178 2.85 -8.60 0.52
N LEU A 179 4.14 -8.48 0.21
CA LEU A 179 5.11 -9.56 0.36
C LEU A 179 5.80 -9.43 1.71
N PHE A 180 6.10 -10.57 2.35
CA PHE A 180 7.07 -10.59 3.43
C PHE A 180 8.48 -10.38 2.85
N PRO A 181 9.36 -9.60 3.51
CA PRO A 181 10.65 -9.20 2.95
C PRO A 181 11.74 -10.27 3.06
N GLU A 182 11.41 -11.52 3.39
CA GLU A 182 12.33 -12.65 3.37
C GLU A 182 11.58 -13.98 3.18
N LYS A 183 12.30 -15.03 2.78
CA LYS A 183 11.77 -16.40 2.82
C LYS A 183 11.62 -16.86 4.26
N ILE A 184 10.51 -17.51 4.57
CA ILE A 184 10.26 -18.12 5.87
C ILE A 184 9.98 -19.60 5.62
N ASN A 185 10.77 -20.47 6.28
CA ASN A 185 10.75 -21.92 6.05
C ASN A 185 10.90 -22.30 4.55
N GLY A 186 11.78 -21.59 3.85
CA GLY A 186 12.11 -21.84 2.44
C GLY A 186 11.07 -21.36 1.41
N LYS A 187 10.02 -20.65 1.83
CA LYS A 187 8.95 -20.16 0.95
C LYS A 187 8.86 -18.64 0.99
N PHE A 188 8.47 -18.04 -0.14
CA PHE A 188 7.96 -16.68 -0.15
C PHE A 188 6.54 -16.66 0.38
N ILE A 189 6.19 -15.58 1.09
CA ILE A 189 4.90 -15.42 1.75
C ILE A 189 4.32 -14.07 1.36
N ALA A 190 3.01 -14.06 1.10
CA ALA A 190 2.23 -12.86 0.85
C ALA A 190 0.98 -12.82 1.71
N LEU A 191 0.53 -11.62 2.06
CA LEU A 191 -0.85 -11.39 2.47
C LEU A 191 -1.61 -10.86 1.26
N MET A 192 -2.72 -11.49 0.94
CA MET A 192 -3.55 -11.18 -0.22
C MET A 192 -4.98 -10.93 0.20
N ARG A 193 -5.68 -10.05 -0.52
CA ARG A 193 -7.13 -9.86 -0.38
C ARG A 193 -7.83 -10.23 -1.70
N PRO A 194 -8.13 -11.52 -1.93
CA PRO A 194 -9.03 -11.92 -3.01
C PRO A 194 -10.40 -11.25 -2.85
N ASN A 195 -10.99 -10.83 -3.96
CA ASN A 195 -12.37 -10.36 -3.95
C ASN A 195 -13.26 -11.61 -4.06
N ASP A 196 -13.86 -12.09 -2.95
CA ASP A 196 -14.62 -13.36 -2.93
C ASP A 196 -15.73 -13.48 -3.99
N THR A 197 -15.64 -14.49 -4.84
CA THR A 197 -16.52 -14.75 -5.97
C THR A 197 -17.98 -15.05 -5.55
N THR A 198 -18.93 -14.14 -5.85
CA THR A 198 -20.37 -14.46 -5.90
C THR A 198 -20.91 -14.32 -7.32
N ALA A 199 -21.89 -15.16 -7.67
CA ALA A 199 -22.28 -15.50 -9.05
C ALA A 199 -22.73 -14.33 -9.95
N ASP A 200 -23.19 -13.21 -9.38
CA ASP A 200 -23.81 -12.15 -10.18
C ASP A 200 -23.07 -10.80 -10.12
N HIS A 201 -21.94 -10.70 -9.41
CA HIS A 201 -21.11 -9.49 -9.30
C HIS A 201 -19.61 -9.84 -9.25
N THR A 202 -18.80 -9.18 -10.08
CA THR A 202 -17.32 -9.25 -10.14
C THR A 202 -16.60 -8.56 -8.97
N GLY A 203 -17.27 -8.31 -7.85
CA GLY A 203 -16.71 -7.62 -6.68
C GLY A 203 -17.11 -8.32 -5.38
N GLY A 204 -16.19 -9.10 -4.83
CA GLY A 204 -16.48 -10.01 -3.73
C GLY A 204 -16.56 -9.48 -2.30
N THR A 205 -16.76 -10.39 -1.33
CA THR A 205 -16.78 -10.06 0.11
C THR A 205 -15.40 -9.63 0.61
N PHE A 206 -15.19 -8.32 0.66
CA PHE A 206 -13.95 -7.62 1.04
C PHE A 206 -13.44 -7.81 2.49
N LYS A 207 -13.89 -8.84 3.20
CA LYS A 207 -13.85 -8.97 4.68
C LYS A 207 -12.68 -9.80 5.22
N GLN A 208 -11.76 -10.22 4.36
CA GLN A 208 -10.76 -11.23 4.72
C GLN A 208 -9.36 -10.83 4.25
N ILE A 209 -8.34 -11.21 5.01
CA ILE A 209 -6.95 -11.25 4.54
C ILE A 209 -6.56 -12.72 4.55
N ARG A 210 -6.01 -13.19 3.43
CA ARG A 210 -5.51 -14.56 3.26
C ARG A 210 -4.00 -14.56 3.19
N ILE A 211 -3.42 -15.67 3.60
CA ILE A 211 -1.99 -15.94 3.43
C ILE A 211 -1.78 -16.79 2.19
N ALA A 212 -0.71 -16.50 1.46
CA ALA A 212 -0.33 -17.25 0.28
C ALA A 212 1.16 -17.58 0.28
N TYR A 213 1.53 -18.69 -0.36
CA TYR A 213 2.89 -19.19 -0.41
C TYR A 213 3.33 -19.48 -1.84
N ALA A 214 4.60 -19.18 -2.15
CA ALA A 214 5.21 -19.56 -3.41
C ALA A 214 6.68 -19.98 -3.23
N LYS A 215 7.21 -20.74 -4.19
CA LYS A 215 8.65 -21.04 -4.27
C LYS A 215 9.44 -19.88 -4.87
N GLU A 216 8.82 -19.19 -5.83
CA GLU A 216 9.38 -18.03 -6.54
C GLU A 216 8.35 -16.89 -6.57
N ILE A 217 8.80 -15.64 -6.43
CA ILE A 217 7.91 -14.48 -6.42
C ILE A 217 7.30 -14.22 -7.81
N ILE A 218 8.16 -14.25 -8.84
CA ILE A 218 7.77 -14.12 -10.24
C ILE A 218 7.28 -15.49 -10.70
N SER A 219 6.03 -15.81 -10.35
CA SER A 219 5.35 -17.04 -10.76
C SER A 219 3.84 -16.83 -10.69
N ASN A 220 3.10 -17.67 -11.39
CA ASN A 220 1.63 -17.78 -11.28
C ASN A 220 1.20 -18.91 -10.32
N ASP A 221 2.13 -19.45 -9.53
CA ASP A 221 1.94 -20.64 -8.67
C ASP A 221 1.75 -20.28 -7.19
N TRP A 222 1.30 -19.06 -6.89
CA TRP A 222 0.98 -18.65 -5.52
C TRP A 222 -0.20 -19.46 -4.97
N LYS A 223 0.04 -20.23 -3.91
CA LYS A 223 -0.97 -21.04 -3.22
C LYS A 223 -1.61 -20.22 -2.12
N ILE A 224 -2.84 -19.74 -2.36
CA ILE A 224 -3.66 -19.06 -1.35
C ILE A 224 -4.26 -20.11 -0.42
N GLU A 225 -4.13 -19.92 0.89
CA GLU A 225 -4.79 -20.81 1.86
C GLU A 225 -6.32 -20.65 1.80
N PRO A 226 -7.08 -21.76 1.90
CA PRO A 226 -8.53 -21.75 1.76
C PRO A 226 -9.23 -21.10 2.97
N GLU A 227 -8.61 -21.11 4.14
CA GLU A 227 -9.13 -20.44 5.32
C GLU A 227 -8.58 -19.01 5.43
N PRO A 228 -9.42 -18.01 5.78
CA PRO A 228 -8.93 -16.66 5.99
C PRO A 228 -8.00 -16.59 7.20
N LEU A 229 -6.84 -15.97 7.01
CA LEU A 229 -5.89 -15.71 8.09
C LEU A 229 -6.47 -14.69 9.08
N MET A 230 -7.10 -13.65 8.55
CA MET A 230 -7.86 -12.66 9.31
C MET A 230 -9.22 -12.50 8.65
N LYS A 231 -10.30 -12.52 9.43
CA LYS A 231 -11.66 -12.29 8.95
C LYS A 231 -12.44 -11.44 9.94
N GLN A 232 -13.46 -10.75 9.41
CA GLN A 232 -14.42 -10.00 10.21
C GLN A 232 -15.72 -10.80 10.30
N GLU A 233 -16.21 -10.99 11.52
CA GLU A 233 -17.43 -11.76 11.82
C GLU A 233 -18.62 -10.86 12.19
N GLY A 234 -18.56 -9.57 11.84
CA GLY A 234 -19.60 -8.58 12.09
C GLY A 234 -19.44 -7.82 13.42
N GLY A 235 -20.52 -7.19 13.87
CA GLY A 235 -20.54 -6.35 15.09
C GLY A 235 -20.06 -4.91 14.86
N PRO A 236 -20.04 -4.06 15.90
CA PRO A 236 -19.72 -2.63 15.80
C PRO A 236 -18.23 -2.33 15.57
N SER A 237 -17.45 -3.31 15.12
CA SER A 237 -16.01 -3.18 14.86
C SER A 237 -15.73 -2.11 13.81
N ALA A 238 -14.73 -1.26 14.04
CA ALA A 238 -14.24 -0.30 13.04
C ALA A 238 -13.63 -0.98 11.80
N PHE A 239 -13.46 -2.30 11.84
CA PHE A 239 -12.99 -3.12 10.74
C PHE A 239 -14.13 -3.92 10.05
N GLY A 240 -15.39 -3.77 10.49
CA GLY A 240 -16.46 -4.76 10.28
C GLY A 240 -16.87 -5.07 8.83
N ASP A 241 -16.60 -4.19 7.87
CA ASP A 241 -17.05 -4.34 6.49
C ASP A 241 -15.96 -4.72 5.50
N LYS A 242 -14.74 -4.21 5.68
CA LYS A 242 -13.59 -4.57 4.84
C LYS A 242 -12.31 -4.57 5.64
N ILE A 243 -11.39 -5.47 5.31
CA ILE A 243 -10.00 -5.40 5.74
C ILE A 243 -9.07 -5.70 4.56
N GLY A 244 -7.85 -5.19 4.62
CA GLY A 244 -6.82 -5.50 3.65
C GLY A 244 -5.43 -5.09 4.12
N PRO A 245 -4.38 -5.79 3.68
CA PRO A 245 -3.03 -5.41 4.07
C PRO A 245 -2.68 -4.01 3.53
N GLY A 246 -1.99 -3.22 4.34
CA GLY A 246 -1.53 -1.89 3.98
C GLY A 246 -0.08 -1.93 3.49
N ALA A 247 0.84 -1.74 4.43
CA ALA A 247 2.29 -1.76 4.18
C ALA A 247 2.87 -3.18 4.26
N PRO A 248 4.00 -3.45 3.58
CA PRO A 248 4.79 -4.67 3.78
C PRO A 248 5.06 -4.95 5.27
N PRO A 249 4.92 -6.19 5.75
CA PRO A 249 5.15 -6.52 7.16
C PRO A 249 6.56 -6.15 7.62
N ILE A 250 6.65 -5.49 8.78
CA ILE A 250 7.91 -5.03 9.36
C ILE A 250 8.41 -6.05 10.38
N LYS A 251 9.63 -6.58 10.18
CA LYS A 251 10.26 -7.48 11.15
C LYS A 251 10.59 -6.74 12.46
N THR A 252 10.14 -7.29 13.57
CA THR A 252 10.48 -6.84 14.92
C THR A 252 10.95 -8.02 15.78
N LYS A 253 11.48 -7.74 16.97
CA LYS A 253 11.81 -8.81 17.94
C LYS A 253 10.60 -9.58 18.49
N HIS A 254 9.38 -9.07 18.25
CA HIS A 254 8.14 -9.65 18.77
C HIS A 254 7.33 -10.40 17.70
N GLY A 255 7.71 -10.30 16.42
CA GLY A 255 6.89 -10.74 15.30
C GLY A 255 7.02 -9.81 14.10
N TRP A 256 6.31 -10.18 13.04
CA TRP A 256 6.09 -9.33 11.87
C TRP A 256 4.90 -8.41 12.15
N LEU A 257 5.17 -7.11 12.26
CA LEU A 257 4.12 -6.11 12.42
C LEU A 257 3.50 -5.82 11.05
N ASN A 258 2.23 -6.17 10.90
CA ASN A 258 1.42 -5.80 9.75
C ASN A 258 0.51 -4.62 10.12
N ILE A 259 0.59 -3.56 9.31
CA ILE A 259 -0.34 -2.42 9.40
C ILE A 259 -1.37 -2.63 8.29
N PHE A 260 -2.62 -2.85 8.68
CA PHE A 260 -3.73 -3.12 7.77
C PHE A 260 -4.75 -1.99 7.84
N HIS A 261 -5.55 -1.81 6.80
CA HIS A 261 -6.72 -0.94 6.88
C HIS A 261 -7.95 -1.77 7.23
N GLY A 262 -8.88 -1.16 7.97
CA GLY A 262 -10.23 -1.68 8.08
C GLY A 262 -11.26 -0.61 7.80
N VAL A 263 -12.45 -1.06 7.43
CA VAL A 263 -13.57 -0.22 6.99
C VAL A 263 -14.80 -0.60 7.78
N ARG A 264 -15.55 0.42 8.18
CA ARG A 264 -16.91 0.26 8.69
C ARG A 264 -17.81 1.26 7.96
N SER A 265 -18.86 0.78 7.35
CA SER A 265 -19.87 1.59 6.68
C SER A 265 -20.70 2.33 7.74
N THR A 266 -20.99 3.58 7.45
CA THR A 266 -21.82 4.47 8.26
C THR A 266 -22.91 5.07 7.37
N MET A 267 -23.81 5.84 7.96
CA MET A 267 -24.80 6.60 7.18
C MET A 267 -24.16 7.68 6.28
N ASP A 268 -22.90 8.03 6.53
CA ASP A 268 -22.14 9.07 5.81
C ASP A 268 -20.91 8.48 5.09
N GLY A 269 -21.09 7.28 4.52
CA GLY A 269 -20.05 6.60 3.73
C GLY A 269 -19.18 5.65 4.55
N ASN A 270 -17.97 5.39 4.05
CA ASN A 270 -17.14 4.26 4.46
C ASN A 270 -15.82 4.73 5.06
N PRO A 271 -15.77 5.12 6.35
CA PRO A 271 -14.52 5.49 6.98
C PRO A 271 -13.49 4.36 6.95
N TYR A 272 -12.24 4.71 6.60
CA TYR A 272 -11.09 3.81 6.65
C TYR A 272 -10.20 4.17 7.82
N VAL A 273 -9.84 3.17 8.62
CA VAL A 273 -8.96 3.27 9.78
C VAL A 273 -7.74 2.37 9.59
N LEU A 274 -6.63 2.64 10.30
CA LEU A 274 -5.51 1.70 10.36
C LEU A 274 -5.56 0.86 11.64
N GLY A 275 -5.39 -0.45 11.48
CA GLY A 275 -5.18 -1.42 12.54
C GLY A 275 -3.79 -2.04 12.47
N VAL A 276 -3.44 -2.82 13.50
CA VAL A 276 -2.19 -3.57 13.56
C VAL A 276 -2.43 -5.03 13.90
N ALA A 277 -1.68 -5.90 13.23
CA ALA A 277 -1.59 -7.32 13.51
C ALA A 277 -0.11 -7.71 13.69
N LEU A 278 0.13 -8.72 14.53
CA LEU A 278 1.47 -9.25 14.81
C LEU A 278 1.49 -10.73 14.46
N HIS A 279 2.21 -11.06 13.39
CA HIS A 279 2.42 -12.44 12.96
C HIS A 279 3.67 -13.03 13.62
N ASP A 280 3.66 -14.33 13.92
CA ASP A 280 4.82 -15.02 14.48
C ASP A 280 6.00 -15.02 13.49
N LEU A 281 7.23 -14.97 14.02
CA LEU A 281 8.45 -14.88 13.20
C LEU A 281 8.70 -16.16 12.40
N ALA A 282 8.44 -17.32 12.98
CA ALA A 282 8.68 -18.62 12.38
C ALA A 282 7.47 -19.13 11.59
N ASP A 283 6.27 -18.70 11.97
CA ASP A 283 5.02 -19.13 11.35
C ASP A 283 4.04 -17.96 11.18
N PRO A 284 4.11 -17.20 10.07
CA PRO A 284 3.25 -16.03 9.88
C PRO A 284 1.75 -16.30 9.82
N ALA A 285 1.33 -17.57 9.75
CA ALA A 285 -0.07 -17.95 9.87
C ALA A 285 -0.59 -17.84 11.33
N LYS A 286 0.30 -17.77 12.32
CA LYS A 286 -0.06 -17.46 13.71
C LYS A 286 -0.08 -15.96 13.91
N VAL A 287 -1.27 -15.39 14.00
CA VAL A 287 -1.48 -13.93 14.06
C VAL A 287 -2.23 -13.51 15.32
N LYS A 288 -1.83 -12.38 15.90
CA LYS A 288 -2.59 -11.64 16.92
C LYS A 288 -3.00 -10.30 16.34
N VAL A 289 -4.28 -9.97 16.39
CA VAL A 289 -4.83 -8.73 15.83
C VAL A 289 -5.26 -7.82 16.97
N SER A 290 -4.89 -6.53 16.91
CA SER A 290 -5.46 -5.53 17.82
C SER A 290 -6.93 -5.30 17.47
N ASN A 291 -7.81 -5.35 18.46
CA ASN A 291 -9.21 -4.96 18.29
C ASN A 291 -9.42 -3.44 18.31
N ILE A 292 -8.38 -2.67 18.66
CA ILE A 292 -8.39 -1.21 18.69
C ILE A 292 -7.61 -0.69 17.47
N PRO A 293 -8.22 0.12 16.59
CA PRO A 293 -7.50 0.81 15.52
C PRO A 293 -6.46 1.77 16.11
N VAL A 294 -5.31 1.85 15.45
CA VAL A 294 -4.21 2.73 15.87
C VAL A 294 -4.31 4.12 15.25
N LEU A 295 -5.14 4.29 14.22
CA LEU A 295 -5.32 5.55 13.52
C LEU A 295 -6.70 5.68 12.91
N PHE A 296 -7.39 6.76 13.26
CA PHE A 296 -8.65 7.17 12.66
C PHE A 296 -8.43 8.38 11.75
N PRO A 297 -9.26 8.56 10.71
CA PRO A 297 -9.32 9.82 9.99
C PRO A 297 -9.89 10.89 10.91
N SER A 298 -9.31 12.09 10.87
CA SER A 298 -9.83 13.26 11.58
C SER A 298 -9.82 14.47 10.66
N ALA A 299 -10.67 15.46 10.94
CA ALA A 299 -10.66 16.72 10.19
C ALA A 299 -9.29 17.41 10.24
N ALA A 300 -8.52 17.21 11.32
CA ALA A 300 -7.15 17.71 11.45
C ALA A 300 -6.17 17.05 10.45
N ASP A 301 -6.52 15.90 9.89
CA ASP A 301 -5.72 15.17 8.89
C ASP A 301 -6.01 15.66 7.46
N CYS A 302 -7.22 16.16 7.20
CA CYS A 302 -7.62 16.73 5.92
C CYS A 302 -7.18 18.20 5.80
N ARG A 303 -5.86 18.42 5.69
CA ARG A 303 -5.27 19.75 5.46
C ARG A 303 -5.33 20.11 3.97
N VAL A 304 -6.55 20.24 3.48
CA VAL A 304 -6.85 20.64 2.12
C VAL A 304 -7.26 22.11 2.09
N LEU A 305 -6.97 22.81 1.00
CA LEU A 305 -7.49 24.16 0.76
C LEU A 305 -9.00 24.09 0.54
N GLN A 306 -9.69 25.23 0.69
CA GLN A 306 -11.14 25.31 0.54
C GLN A 306 -11.64 24.79 -0.82
N ASP A 307 -10.87 25.02 -1.88
CA ASP A 307 -11.22 24.67 -3.25
C ASP A 307 -10.58 23.35 -3.72
N ASP A 308 -9.90 22.63 -2.83
CA ASP A 308 -9.28 21.35 -3.17
C ASP A 308 -10.34 20.28 -3.43
N TYR A 309 -10.12 19.49 -4.48
CA TYR A 309 -10.93 18.31 -4.75
C TYR A 309 -10.62 17.18 -3.75
N ILE A 310 -11.64 16.77 -2.99
CA ILE A 310 -11.57 15.61 -2.09
C ILE A 310 -12.15 14.39 -2.79
N HIS A 311 -11.30 13.45 -3.19
CA HIS A 311 -11.73 12.26 -3.92
C HIS A 311 -12.59 11.31 -3.06
N VAL A 312 -12.14 11.00 -1.84
CA VAL A 312 -12.88 10.19 -0.87
C VAL A 312 -12.64 10.76 0.54
N PRO A 313 -13.67 11.31 1.22
CA PRO A 313 -13.53 11.83 2.58
C PRO A 313 -13.47 10.69 3.62
N ASN A 314 -13.05 11.02 4.85
CA ASN A 314 -13.01 10.10 6.00
C ASN A 314 -12.11 8.86 5.79
N VAL A 315 -10.96 9.01 5.12
CA VAL A 315 -10.03 7.89 4.83
C VAL A 315 -8.66 8.16 5.42
N VAL A 316 -8.12 7.19 6.17
CA VAL A 316 -6.67 6.99 6.32
C VAL A 316 -6.28 5.66 5.70
N PHE A 317 -5.22 5.67 4.91
CA PHE A 317 -4.74 4.50 4.19
C PHE A 317 -3.22 4.51 4.14
N THR A 318 -2.59 3.35 4.18
CA THR A 318 -1.13 3.24 4.05
C THR A 318 -0.76 2.12 3.08
N CYS A 319 0.20 2.38 2.22
CA CYS A 319 0.85 1.38 1.37
C CYS A 319 2.33 1.18 1.75
N GLY A 320 2.86 1.98 2.67
CA GLY A 320 4.27 2.03 2.98
C GLY A 320 4.54 2.46 4.41
N ALA A 321 5.41 1.72 5.09
CA ALA A 321 5.93 2.09 6.38
C ALA A 321 7.39 1.68 6.47
N ILE A 322 8.20 2.48 7.17
CA ILE A 322 9.62 2.20 7.36
C ILE A 322 9.96 2.21 8.84
N ARG A 323 10.68 1.17 9.26
CA ARG A 323 11.35 1.12 10.55
C ARG A 323 12.73 1.79 10.49
N LYS A 324 12.97 2.75 11.38
CA LYS A 324 14.28 3.35 11.65
C LYS A 324 15.10 2.47 12.60
N GLU A 325 16.39 2.73 12.67
CA GLU A 325 17.34 2.01 13.55
C GLU A 325 16.97 2.15 15.02
N ASP A 326 16.51 3.33 15.44
CA ASP A 326 16.01 3.63 16.80
C ASP A 326 14.69 2.90 17.16
N GLY A 327 14.10 2.17 16.20
CA GLY A 327 12.86 1.43 16.36
C GLY A 327 11.59 2.22 16.03
N THR A 328 11.70 3.52 15.72
CA THR A 328 10.60 4.35 15.20
C THR A 328 10.05 3.75 13.92
N ILE A 329 8.73 3.77 13.75
CA ILE A 329 8.08 3.40 12.51
C ILE A 329 7.44 4.66 11.92
N LEU A 330 7.86 5.02 10.71
CA LEU A 330 7.26 6.08 9.92
C LEU A 330 6.18 5.44 9.04
N ILE A 331 4.94 5.90 9.16
CA ILE A 331 3.76 5.41 8.42
C ILE A 331 3.38 6.50 7.40
N TYR A 332 3.21 6.10 6.15
CA TYR A 332 2.95 7.00 5.02
C TYR A 332 1.62 6.71 4.34
#